data_AF-A0A6P5ZA68-F1
#
_entry.id   AF-A0A6P5ZA68-F1
#
_cell.length_a   1.000
_cell.length_b   1.000
_cell.length_c   1.000
_cell.angle_alpha   90.00
_cell.angle_beta   90.00
_cell.angle_gamma   90.00
#
_symmetry.space_group_name_H-M   'P 1'
#
loop_
_entity.id
_entity.type
_entity.pdbx_description
1 polymer ?
#
loop_
_entity_poly.entity_id
_entity_poly.type
_entity_poly.pdbx_seq_one_letter_code
_entity_poly.pdbx_strand_id
1 'polypeptide(L)'
;MSKRSHLHLTDLSCIACEDLTEFGAGKEGWLAPDASTTILCALDAHSLAIANRSLILILGWSDPDEPRVKIRPELSPIEAEHITAIEWLVFEEMKVIAVGTSRGFLLVYSLRGDLIHRQMVHTGRILKLRVHGAKKDLMQDILSEEVCVVIPGVIARFDGTDIQSLLQRWFQETHSRFWDQKPKKDSEDMGNSYGRLPYQLWNVNKYGSCVDAAITGIMPPPLMELQEKLVLLVQFSLLAPYASFIVGQSSQRYYCAVTIGDDAVISAFRLSEDRNRSLVGAILSKVVPATFSTIASFSKMIWRSEQTSNRKSEEKPQSFARASPLTCLKDHPRKGEKLTLSPSGTLAAITDSLGRILLLDIQALVVVRLWKGYRDANCFFMEMLVNRDAIGSSSSYYEPRKSDYCLCLAIHAPRKGIIEVWQMRTGPRLLTVQCAKGCRLLQPTYRFGSSLDSPYVPLEVFLLNGDSGQLSVLNRFLN
;
A
#
# COMPACT_ATOMS: atom_id res chain seq x y z
N MET A 1 -25.43 -25.18 -17.05
CA MET A 1 -24.02 -25.21 -16.57
C MET A 1 -23.67 -24.11 -15.54
N SER A 2 -24.58 -23.18 -15.22
CA SER A 2 -24.39 -22.12 -14.20
C SER A 2 -24.39 -22.60 -12.73
N LYS A 3 -24.88 -23.82 -12.43
CA LYS A 3 -25.13 -24.26 -11.04
C LYS A 3 -23.89 -24.60 -10.19
N ARG A 4 -22.68 -24.75 -10.75
CA ARG A 4 -21.47 -25.13 -9.98
C ARG A 4 -20.66 -23.94 -9.43
N SER A 5 -20.73 -22.76 -10.05
CA SER A 5 -20.01 -21.57 -9.55
C SER A 5 -20.60 -21.01 -8.25
N HIS A 6 -21.93 -21.13 -8.07
CA HIS A 6 -22.64 -20.69 -6.85
C HIS A 6 -22.26 -21.45 -5.58
N LEU A 7 -21.51 -22.56 -5.65
CA LEU A 7 -21.13 -23.32 -4.45
C LEU A 7 -19.98 -22.66 -3.67
N HIS A 8 -19.19 -21.82 -4.33
CA HIS A 8 -17.93 -21.30 -3.79
C HIS A 8 -17.87 -19.77 -3.70
N LEU A 9 -18.92 -19.08 -4.15
CA LEU A 9 -19.09 -17.64 -4.02
C LEU A 9 -20.41 -17.37 -3.31
N THR A 10 -20.40 -16.45 -2.36
CA THR A 10 -21.62 -15.92 -1.73
C THR A 10 -21.84 -14.50 -2.21
N ASP A 11 -22.99 -14.25 -2.83
CA ASP A 11 -23.37 -12.94 -3.32
C ASP A 11 -23.70 -12.02 -2.13
N LEU A 12 -23.10 -10.83 -2.11
CA LEU A 12 -23.28 -9.85 -1.03
C LEU A 12 -24.24 -8.75 -1.45
N SER A 13 -23.94 -8.07 -2.55
CA SER A 13 -24.65 -6.87 -2.99
C SER A 13 -24.37 -6.55 -4.45
N CYS A 14 -25.08 -5.57 -4.99
CA CYS A 14 -24.82 -5.04 -6.32
C CYS A 14 -24.49 -3.54 -6.19
N ILE A 15 -23.37 -3.12 -6.79
CA ILE A 15 -22.93 -1.71 -6.77
C ILE A 15 -23.35 -0.94 -8.02
N ALA A 16 -24.17 -1.53 -8.88
CA ALA A 16 -24.55 -0.94 -10.16
C ALA A 16 -25.25 0.42 -9.98
N CYS A 17 -24.74 1.44 -10.67
CA CYS A 17 -25.33 2.77 -10.71
C CYS A 17 -24.93 3.54 -11.97
N GLU A 18 -25.70 4.58 -12.30
CA GLU A 18 -25.44 5.44 -13.46
C GLU A 18 -24.08 6.14 -13.38
N ASP A 19 -23.62 6.47 -12.17
CA ASP A 19 -22.32 7.12 -11.94
C ASP A 19 -21.14 6.27 -12.41
N LEU A 20 -21.28 4.94 -12.48
CA LEU A 20 -20.23 4.05 -12.98
C LEU A 20 -19.99 4.23 -14.48
N THR A 21 -20.91 4.85 -15.22
CA THR A 21 -20.71 5.15 -16.66
C THR A 21 -19.53 6.11 -16.88
N GLU A 22 -19.26 7.03 -15.94
CA GLU A 22 -18.07 7.92 -15.94
C GLU A 22 -16.75 7.15 -15.79
N PHE A 23 -16.84 5.89 -15.36
CA PHE A 23 -15.70 4.96 -15.23
C PHE A 23 -15.68 3.94 -16.37
N GLY A 24 -16.65 3.97 -17.29
CA GLY A 24 -16.71 3.08 -18.45
C GLY A 24 -17.65 1.89 -18.29
N ALA A 25 -18.42 1.80 -17.19
CA ALA A 25 -19.42 0.75 -17.05
C ALA A 25 -20.42 0.75 -18.22
N GLY A 26 -20.82 -0.45 -18.63
CA GLY A 26 -21.58 -0.69 -19.86
C GLY A 26 -20.70 -0.97 -21.10
N LYS A 27 -19.38 -0.78 -21.02
CA LYS A 27 -18.43 -1.25 -22.05
C LYS A 27 -17.85 -2.60 -21.66
N GLU A 28 -17.72 -3.51 -22.62
CA GLU A 28 -17.11 -4.83 -22.37
C GLU A 28 -15.72 -4.66 -21.78
N GLY A 29 -15.46 -5.33 -20.64
CA GLY A 29 -14.15 -5.35 -20.02
C GLY A 29 -13.71 -4.03 -19.38
N TRP A 30 -14.62 -3.09 -19.11
CA TRP A 30 -14.26 -1.79 -18.51
C TRP A 30 -13.54 -1.91 -17.17
N LEU A 31 -13.80 -2.96 -16.39
CA LEU A 31 -13.13 -3.25 -15.11
C LEU A 31 -11.93 -4.20 -15.26
N ALA A 32 -11.70 -4.72 -16.47
CA ALA A 32 -10.61 -5.65 -16.71
C ALA A 32 -9.27 -4.93 -16.46
N PRO A 33 -8.34 -5.55 -15.73
CA PRO A 33 -7.00 -5.00 -15.53
C PRO A 33 -6.17 -5.20 -16.80
N ASP A 34 -6.54 -4.50 -17.87
CA ASP A 34 -5.71 -4.39 -19.08
C ASP A 34 -4.81 -3.15 -19.00
N ALA A 35 -3.80 -3.08 -19.87
CA ALA A 35 -2.83 -1.99 -19.87
C ALA A 35 -3.42 -0.62 -20.27
N SER A 36 -4.67 -0.56 -20.72
CA SER A 36 -5.35 0.65 -21.16
C SER A 36 -6.34 1.21 -20.12
N THR A 37 -6.80 0.37 -19.20
CA THR A 37 -7.82 0.69 -18.23
C THR A 37 -7.19 1.38 -17.01
N THR A 38 -7.42 2.69 -16.89
CA THR A 38 -6.87 3.54 -15.81
C THR A 38 -7.70 3.47 -14.52
N ILE A 39 -8.49 2.40 -14.33
CA ILE A 39 -9.43 2.29 -13.21
C ILE A 39 -8.75 1.66 -12.02
N LEU A 40 -8.80 2.39 -10.91
CA LEU A 40 -8.30 1.97 -9.62
C LEU A 40 -9.48 1.56 -8.74
N CYS A 41 -9.27 0.54 -7.91
CA CYS A 41 -10.25 0.08 -6.94
C CYS A 41 -9.56 -0.13 -5.59
N ALA A 42 -10.19 0.36 -4.52
CA ALA A 42 -9.80 0.06 -3.14
C ALA A 42 -11.05 -0.40 -2.38
N LEU A 43 -10.93 -1.47 -1.60
CA LEU A 43 -12.03 -2.08 -0.88
C LEU A 43 -11.81 -1.90 0.64
N ASP A 44 -12.86 -1.48 1.33
CA ASP A 44 -13.04 -1.62 2.78
C ASP A 44 -14.10 -2.71 3.01
N ALA A 45 -14.28 -3.19 4.24
CA ALA A 45 -15.26 -4.22 4.59
C ALA A 45 -16.68 -3.96 4.07
N HIS A 46 -17.04 -2.68 3.89
CA HIS A 46 -18.41 -2.26 3.54
C HIS A 46 -18.49 -1.18 2.45
N SER A 47 -17.35 -0.75 1.91
CA SER A 47 -17.31 0.31 0.90
C SER A 47 -16.27 0.06 -0.17
N LEU A 48 -16.57 0.48 -1.39
CA LEU A 48 -15.69 0.42 -2.54
C LEU A 48 -15.40 1.85 -3.00
N ALA A 49 -14.12 2.18 -3.13
CA ALA A 49 -13.69 3.37 -3.85
C ALA A 49 -13.26 2.95 -5.26
N ILE A 50 -13.81 3.61 -6.27
CA ILE A 50 -13.39 3.47 -7.68
C ILE A 50 -12.87 4.82 -8.14
N ALA A 51 -11.70 4.84 -8.78
CA ALA A 51 -11.14 6.06 -9.34
C ALA A 51 -10.74 5.89 -10.80
N ASN A 52 -10.95 6.95 -11.59
CA ASN A 52 -10.31 7.13 -12.89
C ASN A 52 -9.21 8.21 -12.74
N ARG A 53 -8.80 8.86 -13.83
CA ARG A 53 -7.73 9.86 -13.82
C ARG A 53 -8.05 11.14 -13.03
N SER A 54 -9.32 11.47 -12.81
CA SER A 54 -9.73 12.77 -12.23
C SER A 54 -10.92 12.71 -11.29
N LEU A 55 -11.60 11.57 -11.18
CA LEU A 55 -12.80 11.37 -10.38
C LEU A 55 -12.62 10.15 -9.48
N ILE A 56 -13.12 10.25 -8.26
CA ILE A 56 -13.25 9.15 -7.30
C ILE A 56 -14.73 9.04 -6.95
N LEU A 57 -15.25 7.81 -6.97
CA LEU A 57 -16.59 7.46 -6.54
C LEU A 57 -16.50 6.50 -5.36
N ILE A 58 -17.15 6.86 -4.25
CA ILE A 58 -17.28 6.02 -3.06
C ILE A 58 -18.69 5.41 -3.05
N LEU A 59 -18.74 4.09 -2.95
CA LEU A 59 -19.95 3.27 -2.96
C LEU A 59 -19.99 2.44 -1.69
N GLY A 60 -21.01 2.67 -0.85
CA GLY A 60 -21.37 1.76 0.24
C GLY A 60 -22.29 0.66 -0.27
N TRP A 61 -22.29 -0.49 0.40
CA TRP A 61 -23.29 -1.54 0.15
C TRP A 61 -23.94 -2.12 1.41
N SER A 62 -23.60 -1.61 2.59
CA SER A 62 -24.21 -2.05 3.85
C SER A 62 -25.53 -1.37 4.13
N ASP A 63 -25.66 -0.10 3.74
CA ASP A 63 -26.87 0.70 3.92
C ASP A 63 -27.28 1.29 2.56
N PRO A 64 -28.49 0.95 2.04
CA PRO A 64 -28.97 1.49 0.77
C PRO A 64 -29.18 3.01 0.82
N ASP A 65 -29.34 3.60 2.01
CA ASP A 65 -29.49 5.04 2.21
C ASP A 65 -28.13 5.76 2.35
N GLU A 66 -27.00 5.04 2.37
CA GLU A 66 -25.68 5.65 2.45
C GLU A 66 -25.41 6.49 1.18
N PRO A 67 -25.17 7.80 1.33
CA PRO A 67 -25.02 8.68 0.18
C PRO A 67 -23.75 8.32 -0.59
N ARG A 68 -23.90 8.16 -1.90
CA ARG A 68 -22.76 8.02 -2.82
C ARG A 68 -22.02 9.34 -2.90
N VAL A 69 -20.70 9.29 -2.83
CA VAL A 69 -19.87 10.50 -2.83
C VAL A 69 -18.94 10.51 -4.04
N LYS A 70 -19.03 11.60 -4.80
CA LYS A 70 -18.14 11.91 -5.92
C LYS A 70 -17.13 12.96 -5.49
N ILE A 71 -15.85 12.62 -5.59
CA ILE A 71 -14.75 13.51 -5.26
C ILE A 71 -14.02 13.86 -6.56
N ARG A 72 -13.88 15.16 -6.82
CA ARG A 72 -13.06 15.69 -7.92
C ARG A 72 -11.85 16.40 -7.31
N PRO A 73 -10.69 15.74 -7.23
CA PRO A 73 -9.49 16.37 -6.69
C PRO A 73 -9.09 17.60 -7.49
N GLU A 74 -8.56 18.61 -6.81
CA GLU A 74 -7.95 19.77 -7.44
C GLU A 74 -6.56 19.40 -7.98
N LEU A 75 -6.53 18.98 -9.26
CA LEU A 75 -5.32 18.53 -9.94
C LEU A 75 -4.83 19.60 -10.93
N SER A 76 -3.52 19.79 -11.05
CA SER A 76 -2.92 20.77 -11.98
C SER A 76 -3.21 20.41 -13.45
N PRO A 77 -4.02 21.19 -14.18
CA PRO A 77 -4.28 20.93 -15.60
C PRO A 77 -3.04 21.20 -16.46
N ILE A 78 -2.24 22.19 -16.07
CA ILE A 78 -1.02 22.61 -16.79
C ILE A 78 0.01 21.48 -16.80
N GLU A 79 0.14 20.75 -15.69
CA GLU A 79 1.07 19.64 -15.56
C GLU A 79 0.46 18.28 -15.93
N ALA A 80 -0.77 18.27 -16.47
CA ALA A 80 -1.55 17.06 -16.74
C ALA A 80 -1.60 16.09 -15.55
N GLU A 81 -1.73 16.65 -14.34
CA GLU A 81 -1.79 15.88 -13.11
C GLU A 81 -3.04 14.99 -13.10
N HIS A 82 -2.87 13.74 -12.73
CA HIS A 82 -3.96 12.76 -12.64
C HIS A 82 -3.76 11.83 -11.45
N ILE A 83 -4.85 11.19 -11.03
CA ILE A 83 -4.85 10.16 -10.00
C ILE A 83 -4.13 8.92 -10.53
N THR A 84 -3.25 8.34 -9.71
CA THR A 84 -2.45 7.16 -10.05
C THR A 84 -2.54 6.04 -9.02
N ALA A 85 -2.95 6.34 -7.79
CA ALA A 85 -3.19 5.34 -6.76
C ALA A 85 -4.33 5.78 -5.83
N ILE A 86 -5.09 4.83 -5.31
CA ILE A 86 -6.03 5.03 -4.20
C ILE A 86 -5.88 3.89 -3.20
N GLU A 87 -6.08 4.18 -1.92
CA GLU A 87 -6.12 3.16 -0.88
C GLU A 87 -6.97 3.66 0.31
N TRP A 88 -7.69 2.76 0.95
CA TRP A 88 -8.44 3.08 2.15
C TRP A 88 -7.51 3.13 3.37
N LEU A 89 -7.67 4.17 4.20
CA LEU A 89 -7.10 4.21 5.54
C LEU A 89 -8.24 4.09 6.54
N VAL A 90 -8.28 2.96 7.25
CA VAL A 90 -9.37 2.62 8.18
C VAL A 90 -8.83 2.51 9.58
N PHE A 91 -9.20 3.45 10.44
CA PHE A 91 -8.93 3.47 11.88
C PHE A 91 -10.22 3.11 12.63
N GLU A 92 -10.14 2.81 13.93
CA GLU A 92 -11.31 2.37 14.72
C GLU A 92 -12.54 3.29 14.58
N GLU A 93 -12.34 4.62 14.63
CA GLU A 93 -13.43 5.61 14.59
C GLU A 93 -13.51 6.38 13.25
N MET A 94 -12.53 6.20 12.35
CA MET A 94 -12.37 7.07 11.18
C MET A 94 -11.99 6.27 9.95
N LYS A 95 -12.65 6.58 8.82
CA LYS A 95 -12.31 6.05 7.51
C LYS A 95 -12.09 7.21 6.55
N VAL A 96 -10.98 7.18 5.83
CA VAL A 96 -10.61 8.18 4.82
C VAL A 96 -10.04 7.49 3.60
N ILE A 97 -10.09 8.17 2.45
CA ILE A 97 -9.48 7.67 1.21
C ILE A 97 -8.16 8.42 0.97
N ALA A 98 -7.06 7.68 0.86
CA ALA A 98 -5.77 8.21 0.46
C ALA A 98 -5.63 8.11 -1.06
N VAL A 99 -5.07 9.15 -1.67
CA VAL A 99 -4.97 9.31 -3.12
C VAL A 99 -3.56 9.73 -3.49
N GLY A 100 -2.92 8.99 -4.38
CA GLY A 100 -1.63 9.34 -4.95
C GLY A 100 -1.81 9.95 -6.34
N THR A 101 -1.02 10.97 -6.66
CA THR A 101 -1.07 11.63 -7.97
C THR A 101 0.17 11.35 -8.82
N SER A 102 0.05 11.60 -10.12
CA SER A 102 1.15 11.54 -11.09
C SER A 102 2.27 12.53 -10.81
N ARG A 103 1.99 13.56 -9.99
CA ARG A 103 2.98 14.55 -9.57
C ARG A 103 3.68 14.22 -8.26
N GLY A 104 3.26 13.16 -7.57
CA GLY A 104 3.87 12.75 -6.32
C GLY A 104 3.22 13.35 -5.07
N PHE A 105 2.01 13.90 -5.21
CA PHE A 105 1.22 14.36 -4.08
C PHE A 105 0.44 13.20 -3.46
N LEU A 106 0.50 13.11 -2.14
CA LEU A 106 -0.40 12.32 -1.32
C LEU A 106 -1.54 13.23 -0.85
N LEU A 107 -2.77 12.89 -1.23
CA LEU A 107 -4.00 13.55 -0.80
C LEU A 107 -4.77 12.62 0.13
N VAL A 108 -5.50 13.18 1.09
CA VAL A 108 -6.39 12.43 1.98
C VAL A 108 -7.75 13.11 1.98
N TYR A 109 -8.81 12.36 1.69
CA TYR A 109 -10.18 12.86 1.65
C TYR A 109 -11.09 12.18 2.66
N SER A 110 -12.02 12.96 3.21
CA SER A 110 -13.12 12.45 4.05
C SER A 110 -14.11 11.65 3.21
N LEU A 111 -14.95 10.85 3.88
CA LEU A 111 -16.08 10.17 3.22
C LEU A 111 -17.10 11.13 2.62
N ARG A 112 -17.11 12.40 3.05
CA ARG A 112 -17.98 13.46 2.50
C ARG A 112 -17.37 14.20 1.32
N GLY A 113 -16.11 13.89 0.98
CA GLY A 113 -15.38 14.51 -0.12
C GLY A 113 -14.56 15.74 0.26
N ASP A 114 -14.41 16.03 1.55
CA ASP A 114 -13.57 17.14 2.01
C ASP A 114 -12.09 16.76 1.89
N LEU A 115 -11.27 17.67 1.36
CA LEU A 115 -9.81 17.50 1.38
C LEU A 115 -9.29 17.73 2.81
N ILE A 116 -8.70 16.70 3.40
CA ILE A 116 -8.14 16.73 4.76
C ILE A 116 -6.66 17.11 4.72
N HIS A 117 -5.92 16.53 3.78
CA HIS A 117 -4.47 16.68 3.69
C HIS A 117 -3.96 16.58 2.26
N ARG A 118 -2.94 17.36 1.92
CA ARG A 118 -2.26 17.39 0.62
C ARG A 118 -0.78 17.70 0.78
N GLN A 119 0.07 16.72 0.49
CA GLN A 119 1.52 16.85 0.69
C GLN A 119 2.32 16.24 -0.45
N MET A 120 3.35 16.97 -0.93
CA MET A 120 4.34 16.44 -1.87
C MET A 120 5.23 15.42 -1.14
N VAL A 121 5.28 14.19 -1.63
CA VAL A 121 6.15 13.13 -1.07
C VAL A 121 7.49 13.09 -1.80
N HIS A 122 7.45 13.10 -3.13
CA HIS A 122 8.62 13.14 -4.00
C HIS A 122 8.16 13.54 -5.41
N THR A 123 9.04 14.08 -6.26
CA THR A 123 8.67 14.64 -7.58
C THR A 123 8.18 13.63 -8.62
N GLY A 124 8.19 12.33 -8.31
CA GLY A 124 7.80 11.25 -9.22
C GLY A 124 6.38 10.78 -8.98
N ARG A 125 5.77 10.14 -10.00
CA ARG A 125 4.41 9.60 -9.88
C ARG A 125 4.31 8.56 -8.75
N ILE A 126 3.24 8.63 -7.96
CA ILE A 126 2.94 7.58 -6.99
C ILE A 126 2.38 6.37 -7.74
N LEU A 127 3.08 5.24 -7.66
CA LEU A 127 2.68 3.98 -8.29
C LEU A 127 1.64 3.25 -7.44
N LYS A 128 1.81 3.27 -6.11
CA LYS A 128 0.99 2.50 -5.20
C LYS A 128 1.01 3.10 -3.81
N LEU A 129 -0.14 3.02 -3.14
CA LEU A 129 -0.28 3.22 -1.72
C LEU A 129 -0.51 1.85 -1.10
N ARG A 130 0.13 1.57 0.03
CA ARG A 130 -0.05 0.31 0.76
C ARG A 130 -0.23 0.60 2.22
N VAL A 131 -1.22 -0.05 2.81
CA VAL A 131 -1.40 -0.09 4.26
C VAL A 131 -0.87 -1.42 4.77
N HIS A 132 -0.06 -1.38 5.82
CA HIS A 132 0.44 -2.58 6.46
C HIS A 132 0.47 -2.42 7.97
N GLY A 133 0.00 -3.45 8.68
CA GLY A 133 0.27 -3.66 10.10
C GLY A 133 1.16 -4.86 10.28
N ALA A 134 2.38 -4.65 10.76
CA ALA A 134 3.29 -5.72 11.15
C ALA A 134 3.04 -6.08 12.62
N LYS A 135 2.55 -7.29 12.89
CA LYS A 135 2.51 -7.85 14.24
C LYS A 135 3.85 -8.49 14.58
N LYS A 136 4.46 -8.08 15.69
CA LYS A 136 5.68 -8.68 16.23
C LYS A 136 5.35 -10.03 16.89
N ASP A 137 6.20 -11.03 16.67
CA ASP A 137 6.03 -12.35 17.29
C ASP A 137 6.29 -12.30 18.82
N LEU A 138 5.34 -12.89 19.55
CA LEU A 138 5.24 -13.43 20.92
C LEU A 138 5.95 -12.81 22.13
N MET A 139 6.92 -11.90 22.01
CA MET A 139 7.69 -11.43 23.17
C MET A 139 7.72 -9.92 23.37
N GLN A 140 7.28 -9.11 22.40
CA GLN A 140 7.21 -7.65 22.52
C GLN A 140 6.05 -7.11 21.69
N ASP A 141 5.04 -6.55 22.35
CA ASP A 141 3.80 -6.01 21.79
C ASP A 141 3.98 -4.65 21.10
N ILE A 142 4.82 -4.60 20.06
CA ILE A 142 4.95 -3.40 19.23
C ILE A 142 4.37 -3.72 17.86
N LEU A 143 3.13 -3.27 17.62
CA LEU A 143 2.52 -3.20 16.30
C LEU A 143 3.13 -2.01 15.57
N SER A 144 3.76 -2.25 14.41
CA SER A 144 4.17 -1.17 13.52
C SER A 144 3.14 -1.09 12.41
N GLU A 145 2.26 -0.10 12.50
CA GLU A 145 1.27 0.19 11.48
C GLU A 145 1.77 1.37 10.64
N GLU A 146 1.71 1.22 9.32
CA GLU A 146 2.36 2.15 8.41
C GLU A 146 1.63 2.28 7.07
N VAL A 147 1.78 3.45 6.47
CA VAL A 147 1.39 3.70 5.08
C VAL A 147 2.64 3.86 4.24
N CYS A 148 2.79 3.00 3.25
CA CYS A 148 3.90 2.98 2.32
C CYS A 148 3.48 3.62 0.99
N VAL A 149 4.27 4.58 0.51
CA VAL A 149 4.10 5.23 -0.79
C VAL A 149 5.22 4.75 -1.71
N VAL A 150 4.83 4.10 -2.80
CA VAL A 150 5.76 3.54 -3.79
C VAL A 150 5.87 4.50 -4.97
N ILE A 151 7.09 4.90 -5.31
CA ILE A 151 7.44 5.81 -6.41
C ILE A 151 8.58 5.13 -7.20
N PRO A 152 8.75 5.37 -8.51
CA PRO A 152 9.83 4.76 -9.29
C PRO A 152 11.21 4.94 -8.61
N GLY A 153 11.79 3.84 -8.12
CA GLY A 153 13.09 3.83 -7.44
C GLY A 153 13.10 4.42 -6.01
N VAL A 154 11.95 4.79 -5.46
CA VAL A 154 11.83 5.46 -4.15
C VAL A 154 10.67 4.87 -3.34
N ILE A 155 10.90 4.68 -2.04
CA ILE A 155 9.84 4.27 -1.10
C ILE A 155 9.77 5.31 0.01
N ALA A 156 8.56 5.75 0.35
CA ALA A 156 8.30 6.54 1.54
C ALA A 156 7.46 5.75 2.54
N ARG A 157 7.72 5.95 3.84
CA ARG A 157 6.95 5.39 4.94
C ARG A 157 6.39 6.52 5.79
N PHE A 158 5.10 6.46 6.05
CA PHE A 158 4.39 7.27 7.03
C PHE A 158 3.99 6.38 8.20
N ASP A 159 4.18 6.88 9.43
CA ASP A 159 3.75 6.15 10.62
C ASP A 159 2.22 6.25 10.78
N GLY A 160 1.57 5.13 11.10
CA GLY A 160 0.12 5.10 11.30
C GLY A 160 -0.34 6.00 12.43
N THR A 161 0.47 6.15 13.49
CA THR A 161 0.16 6.99 14.65
C THR A 161 0.15 8.48 14.32
N ASP A 162 1.07 8.93 13.46
CA ASP A 162 1.14 10.31 12.98
C ASP A 162 -0.08 10.65 12.10
N ILE A 163 -0.49 9.71 11.25
CA ILE A 163 -1.70 9.86 10.42
C ILE A 163 -2.94 9.91 11.32
N GLN A 164 -3.08 9.00 12.27
CA GLN A 164 -4.20 8.98 13.21
C GLN A 164 -4.29 10.30 13.98
N SER A 165 -3.17 10.82 14.47
CA SER A 165 -3.11 12.09 15.20
C SER A 165 -3.50 13.29 14.32
N LEU A 166 -3.18 13.27 13.02
CA LEU A 166 -3.63 14.28 12.07
C LEU A 166 -5.15 14.20 11.87
N LEU A 167 -5.69 13.00 11.64
CA LEU A 167 -7.13 12.79 11.43
C LEU A 167 -7.96 13.16 12.65
N GLN A 168 -7.48 12.83 13.86
CA GLN A 168 -8.14 13.21 15.12
C GLN A 168 -8.22 14.73 15.29
N ARG A 169 -7.15 15.46 14.97
CA ARG A 169 -7.16 16.93 15.00
C ARG A 169 -8.15 17.51 13.97
N TRP A 170 -8.16 16.98 12.75
CA TRP A 170 -9.14 17.38 11.73
C TRP A 170 -10.58 17.14 12.19
N PHE A 171 -10.86 15.97 12.75
CA PHE A 171 -12.20 15.59 13.20
C PHE A 171 -12.69 16.50 14.34
N GLN A 172 -11.86 16.73 15.36
CA GLN A 172 -12.18 17.61 16.49
C GLN A 172 -12.48 19.05 16.04
N GLU A 173 -11.68 19.59 15.13
CA GLU A 173 -11.90 20.94 14.59
C GLU A 173 -13.16 21.04 13.71
N THR A 174 -13.45 20.01 12.92
CA THR A 174 -14.65 20.00 12.07
C THR A 174 -15.91 19.96 12.93
N HIS A 175 -15.88 19.20 14.03
CA HIS A 175 -16.97 19.19 15.00
C HIS A 175 -17.12 20.49 15.78
N SER A 176 -16.04 21.20 16.13
CA SER A 176 -16.15 22.49 16.80
C SER A 176 -16.68 23.59 15.87
N ARG A 177 -16.26 23.61 14.59
CA ARG A 177 -16.78 24.54 13.57
C ARG A 177 -18.26 24.33 13.25
N PHE A 178 -18.79 23.13 13.44
CA PHE A 178 -20.23 22.88 13.33
C PHE A 178 -21.02 23.65 14.40
N TRP A 179 -20.44 23.86 15.59
CA TRP A 179 -21.05 24.62 16.68
C TRP A 179 -20.72 26.13 16.63
N ASP A 180 -19.54 26.51 16.12
CA ASP A 180 -19.13 27.92 15.94
C ASP A 180 -19.44 28.44 14.53
N GLN A 181 -20.55 29.18 14.37
CA GLN A 181 -21.04 29.74 13.10
C GLN A 181 -20.20 30.89 12.50
N LYS A 182 -18.86 30.84 12.49
CA LYS A 182 -18.05 31.84 11.75
C LYS A 182 -17.01 31.17 10.85
N PRO A 183 -17.21 31.19 9.51
CA PRO A 183 -16.20 30.70 8.59
C PRO A 183 -15.03 31.69 8.52
N LYS A 184 -13.83 31.25 8.89
CA LYS A 184 -12.59 31.94 8.51
C LYS A 184 -12.31 31.68 7.03
N LYS A 185 -12.26 32.75 6.27
CA LYS A 185 -12.02 32.77 4.82
C LYS A 185 -10.55 33.17 4.60
N ASP A 186 -9.65 32.21 4.72
CA ASP A 186 -8.25 32.38 4.29
C ASP A 186 -7.95 31.36 3.19
N SER A 187 -8.18 31.80 1.97
CA SER A 187 -7.83 31.14 0.72
C SER A 187 -6.34 31.31 0.47
N GLU A 188 -5.54 30.26 0.64
CA GLU A 188 -4.37 29.94 -0.21
C GLU A 188 -3.63 28.65 0.20
N ASP A 189 -3.88 28.08 1.39
CA ASP A 189 -3.18 26.85 1.87
C ASP A 189 -4.12 25.80 2.49
N MET A 190 -5.32 25.62 1.91
CA MET A 190 -6.35 24.68 2.39
C MET A 190 -5.88 23.21 2.43
N GLY A 191 -4.78 22.87 1.75
CA GLY A 191 -4.27 21.50 1.67
C GLY A 191 -3.42 21.06 2.86
N ASN A 192 -2.88 21.97 3.68
CA ASN A 192 -1.93 21.63 4.76
C ASN A 192 -2.34 22.19 6.14
N SER A 193 -3.62 22.50 6.34
CA SER A 193 -4.09 23.21 7.54
C SER A 193 -3.81 22.48 8.86
N TYR A 194 -3.60 21.16 8.84
CA TYR A 194 -3.34 20.33 10.03
C TYR A 194 -1.86 19.99 10.24
N GLY A 195 -0.96 20.65 9.50
CA GLY A 195 0.47 20.42 9.54
C GLY A 195 0.93 19.32 8.58
N ARG A 196 2.25 19.16 8.44
CA ARG A 196 2.86 18.16 7.57
C ARG A 196 3.01 16.83 8.29
N LEU A 197 2.66 15.73 7.60
CA LEU A 197 2.95 14.39 8.09
C LEU A 197 4.45 14.12 7.98
N PRO A 198 5.11 13.72 9.07
CA PRO A 198 6.48 13.22 8.99
C PRO A 198 6.50 11.90 8.21
N TYR A 199 7.57 11.69 7.46
CA TYR A 199 7.80 10.43 6.76
C TYR A 199 9.30 10.11 6.72
N GLN A 200 9.63 8.87 6.38
CA GLN A 200 10.97 8.46 5.97
C GLN A 200 10.99 8.20 4.47
N LEU A 201 12.14 8.43 3.83
CA LEU A 201 12.30 8.30 2.39
C LEU A 201 13.57 7.52 2.07
N TRP A 202 13.49 6.51 1.22
CA TRP A 202 14.62 5.67 0.82
C TRP A 202 14.74 5.56 -0.69
N ASN A 203 15.98 5.53 -1.18
CA ASN A 203 16.28 5.22 -2.57
C ASN A 203 16.55 3.73 -2.72
N VAL A 204 15.73 3.05 -3.52
CA VAL A 204 15.80 1.60 -3.78
C VAL A 204 16.11 1.30 -5.25
N ASN A 205 16.71 2.26 -5.97
CA ASN A 205 16.94 2.18 -7.42
C ASN A 205 18.23 1.42 -7.81
N LYS A 206 18.94 0.79 -6.88
CA LYS A 206 20.23 0.12 -7.18
C LYS A 206 20.12 -0.92 -8.29
N TYR A 207 19.00 -1.64 -8.34
CA TYR A 207 18.77 -2.73 -9.29
C TYR A 207 17.76 -2.36 -10.36
N GLY A 208 17.58 -1.06 -10.63
CA GLY A 208 16.59 -0.56 -11.57
C GLY A 208 15.35 0.02 -10.88
N SER A 209 14.51 0.68 -11.68
CA SER A 209 13.28 1.30 -11.18
C SER A 209 12.27 0.22 -10.81
N CYS A 210 11.70 0.33 -9.62
CA CYS A 210 10.60 -0.53 -9.22
C CYS A 210 9.30 -0.14 -9.93
N VAL A 211 8.49 -1.15 -10.24
CA VAL A 211 7.09 -1.00 -10.68
C VAL A 211 6.12 -1.23 -9.52
N ASP A 212 6.56 -1.99 -8.51
CA ASP A 212 5.86 -2.20 -7.26
C ASP A 212 6.89 -2.48 -6.15
N ALA A 213 6.54 -2.16 -4.92
CA ALA A 213 7.37 -2.39 -3.74
C ALA A 213 6.52 -2.53 -2.49
N ALA A 214 7.08 -3.13 -1.45
CA ALA A 214 6.47 -3.17 -0.13
C ALA A 214 7.53 -3.21 0.97
N ILE A 215 7.22 -2.58 2.09
CA ILE A 215 7.95 -2.76 3.35
C ILE A 215 7.29 -3.95 4.04
N THR A 216 8.10 -4.92 4.47
CA THR A 216 7.60 -6.23 4.90
C THR A 216 7.72 -6.48 6.39
N GLY A 217 8.24 -5.50 7.14
CA GLY A 217 8.44 -5.57 8.58
C GLY A 217 9.85 -5.21 9.04
N ILE A 218 10.06 -5.32 10.35
CA ILE A 218 11.32 -4.96 11.01
C ILE A 218 12.32 -6.12 10.86
N MET A 219 13.53 -5.80 10.43
CA MET A 219 14.64 -6.74 10.41
C MET A 219 15.42 -6.71 11.73
N PRO A 220 15.97 -7.86 12.16
CA PRO A 220 16.98 -7.85 13.21
C PRO A 220 18.20 -7.03 12.77
N PRO A 221 18.94 -6.44 13.73
CA PRO A 221 20.17 -5.72 13.43
C PRO A 221 21.20 -6.65 12.75
N PRO A 222 22.06 -6.13 11.86
CA PRO A 222 23.13 -6.92 11.28
C PRO A 222 24.06 -7.48 12.36
N LEU A 223 24.44 -8.75 12.23
CA LEU A 223 25.33 -9.45 13.17
C LEU A 223 26.66 -8.71 13.40
N MET A 224 27.22 -8.04 12.38
CA MET A 224 28.47 -7.29 12.50
C MET A 224 28.34 -6.03 13.37
N GLU A 225 27.20 -5.33 13.35
CA GLU A 225 26.95 -4.20 14.28
C GLU A 225 26.81 -4.70 15.72
N LEU A 226 26.29 -5.91 15.90
CA LEU A 226 26.28 -6.57 17.21
C LEU A 226 27.70 -6.82 17.70
N GLN A 227 28.59 -7.30 16.82
CA GLN A 227 30.00 -7.55 17.16
C GLN A 227 30.76 -6.26 17.48
N GLU A 228 30.60 -5.18 16.70
CA GLU A 228 31.22 -3.89 17.02
C GLU A 228 30.72 -3.33 18.35
N LYS A 229 29.41 -3.44 18.64
CA LYS A 229 28.83 -3.05 19.93
C LYS A 229 29.33 -3.93 21.07
N LEU A 230 29.47 -5.24 20.86
CA LEU A 230 30.05 -6.17 21.84
C LEU A 230 31.52 -5.87 22.11
N VAL A 231 32.31 -5.58 21.07
CA VAL A 231 33.72 -5.19 21.21
C VAL A 231 33.86 -3.85 21.95
N LEU A 232 33.02 -2.86 21.62
CA LEU A 232 32.92 -1.61 22.37
C LEU A 232 32.51 -1.85 23.83
N LEU A 233 31.49 -2.68 24.09
CA LEU A 233 31.08 -3.06 25.45
C LEU A 233 32.21 -3.75 26.22
N VAL A 234 33.00 -4.61 25.57
CA VAL A 234 34.16 -5.26 26.18
C VAL A 234 35.27 -4.25 26.47
N GLN A 235 35.56 -3.29 25.56
CA GLN A 235 36.50 -2.20 25.83
C GLN A 235 36.05 -1.25 26.94
N PHE A 236 34.75 -0.96 27.05
CA PHE A 236 34.18 -0.06 28.04
C PHE A 236 33.81 -0.73 29.37
N SER A 237 33.79 -2.07 29.45
CA SER A 237 33.53 -2.83 30.68
C SER A 237 34.56 -2.61 31.80
N LEU A 238 35.68 -1.94 31.53
CA LEU A 238 36.62 -1.43 32.54
C LEU A 238 36.14 -0.15 33.25
N LEU A 239 35.02 0.45 32.82
CA LEU A 239 34.34 1.59 33.46
C LEU A 239 32.87 1.22 33.73
N ALA A 240 32.69 0.38 34.75
CA ALA A 240 31.45 -0.34 35.08
C ALA A 240 30.14 0.48 35.27
N PRO A 241 30.08 1.81 35.53
CA PRO A 241 28.79 2.48 35.64
C PRO A 241 28.14 2.91 34.30
N TYR A 242 28.84 2.81 33.16
CA TYR A 242 28.34 3.35 31.87
C TYR A 242 27.75 2.30 30.92
N ALA A 243 27.91 1.00 31.20
CA ALA A 243 27.44 -0.08 30.31
C ALA A 243 25.91 -0.07 30.12
N SER A 244 25.15 0.25 31.19
CA SER A 244 23.69 0.37 31.14
C SER A 244 23.20 1.56 30.31
N PHE A 245 24.04 2.60 30.17
CA PHE A 245 23.71 3.80 29.40
C PHE A 245 23.89 3.60 27.89
N ILE A 246 24.87 2.78 27.47
CA ILE A 246 25.17 2.55 26.03
C ILE A 246 24.18 1.55 25.40
N VAL A 247 23.72 0.53 26.14
CA VAL A 247 22.73 -0.45 25.63
C VAL A 247 21.38 0.22 25.35
N GLY A 248 21.05 1.32 26.02
CA GLY A 248 19.80 2.06 25.85
C GLY A 248 19.75 3.06 24.67
N GLN A 249 20.85 3.31 23.96
CA GLN A 249 20.96 4.50 23.07
C GLN A 249 21.04 4.25 21.56
N SER A 250 20.93 3.01 21.06
CA SER A 250 20.84 2.78 19.61
C SER A 250 19.51 2.12 19.26
N SER A 251 18.45 2.94 19.24
CA SER A 251 17.12 2.60 18.73
C SER A 251 17.08 2.54 17.19
N GLN A 252 18.14 2.05 16.55
CA GLN A 252 18.17 1.93 15.10
C GLN A 252 17.25 0.79 14.66
N ARG A 253 16.09 1.15 14.12
CA ARG A 253 15.17 0.20 13.49
C ARG A 253 15.59 0.00 12.04
N TYR A 254 15.63 -1.27 11.65
CA TYR A 254 15.83 -1.68 10.27
C TYR A 254 14.54 -2.27 9.73
N TYR A 255 14.18 -1.94 8.51
CA TYR A 255 13.05 -2.53 7.81
C TYR A 255 13.54 -3.33 6.60
N CYS A 256 12.80 -4.36 6.22
CA CYS A 256 13.01 -5.03 4.93
C CYS A 256 12.08 -4.42 3.91
N ALA A 257 12.61 -4.07 2.74
CA ALA A 257 11.80 -3.70 1.60
C ALA A 257 12.06 -4.66 0.44
N VAL A 258 10.98 -5.13 -0.18
CA VAL A 258 11.02 -5.90 -1.41
C VAL A 258 10.49 -5.03 -2.53
N THR A 259 11.19 -5.02 -3.65
CA THR A 259 10.86 -4.29 -4.86
C THR A 259 10.85 -5.28 -6.03
N ILE A 260 10.04 -4.99 -7.03
CA ILE A 260 9.99 -5.73 -8.28
C ILE A 260 10.02 -4.74 -9.45
N GLY A 261 10.58 -5.15 -10.58
CA GLY A 261 10.66 -4.28 -11.75
C GLY A 261 11.19 -4.98 -12.99
N ASP A 262 11.56 -4.15 -13.97
CA ASP A 262 11.98 -4.59 -15.29
C ASP A 262 13.37 -5.21 -15.30
N ASP A 263 14.31 -4.59 -14.58
CA ASP A 263 15.71 -5.01 -14.54
C ASP A 263 15.97 -6.19 -13.59
N ALA A 264 15.18 -6.26 -12.53
CA ALA A 264 15.21 -7.33 -11.53
C ALA A 264 13.78 -7.72 -11.15
N VAL A 265 13.45 -9.00 -11.34
CA VAL A 265 12.13 -9.54 -10.98
C VAL A 265 11.87 -9.36 -9.48
N ILE A 266 12.92 -9.51 -8.66
CA ILE A 266 12.87 -9.30 -7.21
C ILE A 266 14.15 -8.61 -6.78
N SER A 267 14.06 -7.60 -5.92
CA SER A 267 15.20 -7.01 -5.22
C SER A 267 14.81 -6.69 -3.79
N ALA A 268 15.68 -6.99 -2.84
CA ALA A 268 15.45 -6.76 -1.43
C ALA A 268 16.48 -5.77 -0.85
N PHE A 269 16.03 -4.95 0.07
CA PHE A 269 16.82 -3.89 0.71
C PHE A 269 16.56 -3.89 2.22
N ARG A 270 17.59 -3.55 2.98
CA ARG A 270 17.48 -3.16 4.38
C ARG A 270 17.43 -1.64 4.44
N LEU A 271 16.38 -1.12 5.05
CA LEU A 271 16.12 0.30 5.21
C LEU A 271 16.44 0.71 6.64
N SER A 272 17.24 1.75 6.85
CA SER A 272 17.48 2.30 8.19
C SER A 272 16.52 3.42 8.50
N GLU A 273 16.06 3.51 9.75
CA GLU A 273 15.31 4.68 10.23
C GLU A 273 16.20 5.93 10.41
N ASP A 274 17.50 5.74 10.66
CA ASP A 274 18.43 6.83 10.92
C ASP A 274 18.52 7.80 9.74
N ARG A 275 18.35 9.09 10.05
CA ARG A 275 18.46 10.21 9.12
C ARG A 275 19.92 10.57 8.83
N ASN A 276 20.89 9.94 9.51
CA ASN A 276 22.29 10.11 9.22
C ASN A 276 22.58 9.79 7.75
N ARG A 277 23.15 10.81 7.08
CA ARG A 277 23.32 10.91 5.64
C ARG A 277 23.74 9.59 5.02
N SER A 278 22.89 9.05 4.14
CA SER A 278 23.36 8.10 3.13
C SER A 278 24.50 8.78 2.37
N LEU A 279 25.75 8.36 2.60
CA LEU A 279 26.92 8.85 1.85
C LEU A 279 26.77 8.64 0.34
N VAL A 280 25.83 7.77 -0.07
CA VAL A 280 25.47 7.48 -1.46
C VAL A 280 24.51 8.53 -2.04
N GLY A 281 23.73 9.24 -1.20
CA GLY A 281 22.83 10.32 -1.64
C GLY A 281 23.56 11.57 -2.16
N ALA A 282 24.83 11.75 -1.79
CA ALA A 282 25.66 12.85 -2.29
C ALA A 282 26.19 12.63 -3.72
N ILE A 283 26.14 11.40 -4.25
CA ILE A 283 26.72 11.04 -5.56
C ILE A 283 25.67 11.03 -6.67
N LEU A 284 24.38 10.85 -6.35
CA LEU A 284 23.30 10.84 -7.36
C LEU A 284 22.63 12.21 -7.59
N SER A 285 22.86 13.21 -6.73
CA SER A 285 22.47 14.60 -7.02
C SER A 285 23.34 15.26 -8.10
N LYS A 286 24.32 14.53 -8.66
CA LYS A 286 25.27 15.02 -9.67
C LYS A 286 25.19 14.30 -11.03
N VAL A 287 24.24 13.40 -11.24
CA VAL A 287 24.07 12.73 -12.54
C VAL A 287 22.66 12.97 -13.08
N VAL A 288 22.35 14.24 -13.30
CA VAL A 288 21.35 14.63 -14.30
C VAL A 288 22.05 14.52 -15.67
N PRO A 289 21.50 13.82 -16.67
CA PRO A 289 22.03 13.89 -18.03
C PRO A 289 22.06 15.35 -18.47
N ALA A 290 23.28 15.86 -18.69
CA ALA A 290 23.52 17.20 -19.16
C ALA A 290 23.04 17.36 -20.61
N THR A 291 21.76 17.69 -20.78
CA THR A 291 21.27 18.41 -21.97
C THR A 291 20.10 19.29 -21.54
N PHE A 292 20.39 20.50 -21.05
CA PHE A 292 19.65 21.74 -21.35
C PHE A 292 20.44 22.93 -20.79
N SER A 293 21.28 23.49 -21.67
CA SER A 293 21.81 24.86 -21.72
C SER A 293 22.07 25.63 -20.42
N THR A 294 23.30 25.55 -19.92
CA THR A 294 23.97 26.67 -19.25
C THR A 294 24.37 27.72 -20.28
N ILE A 295 23.61 28.82 -20.37
CA ILE A 295 24.17 30.13 -20.70
C ILE A 295 23.81 31.05 -19.55
N ALA A 296 24.66 31.08 -18.54
CA ALA A 296 24.78 32.26 -17.69
C ALA A 296 25.59 33.27 -18.50
N SER A 297 24.93 34.33 -18.98
CA SER A 297 25.62 35.49 -19.54
C SER A 297 25.26 36.73 -18.74
N PHE A 298 26.32 37.35 -18.23
CA PHE A 298 26.35 38.61 -17.52
C PHE A 298 25.69 39.72 -18.33
N SER A 299 24.76 40.45 -17.73
CA SER A 299 24.52 41.86 -18.06
C SER A 299 24.24 42.62 -16.77
N LYS A 300 25.10 43.60 -16.51
CA LYS A 300 24.97 44.60 -15.45
C LYS A 300 23.64 45.36 -15.60
N MET A 301 23.01 45.62 -14.45
CA MET A 301 22.53 46.94 -14.00
C MET A 301 21.98 47.87 -15.09
N ILE A 302 20.66 48.11 -15.09
CA ILE A 302 20.02 49.43 -15.36
C ILE A 302 18.50 49.32 -15.06
N TRP A 303 18.07 50.15 -14.12
CA TRP A 303 16.72 50.72 -13.89
C TRP A 303 15.70 50.07 -12.93
N ARG A 304 15.29 50.90 -11.96
CA ARG A 304 14.19 50.75 -11.00
C ARG A 304 12.83 50.65 -11.71
N SER A 305 11.93 49.79 -11.24
CA SER A 305 10.66 50.17 -10.59
C SER A 305 9.87 48.93 -10.15
N GLU A 306 9.13 49.07 -9.05
CA GLU A 306 8.16 48.19 -8.40
C GLU A 306 7.55 47.02 -9.20
N GLN A 307 7.71 45.80 -8.67
CA GLN A 307 6.61 44.87 -8.39
C GLN A 307 7.14 43.68 -7.57
N THR A 308 6.79 43.64 -6.29
CA THR A 308 6.96 42.48 -5.42
C THR A 308 6.02 41.36 -5.87
N SER A 309 6.47 40.54 -6.82
CA SER A 309 5.86 39.24 -7.07
C SER A 309 6.47 38.22 -6.10
N ASN A 310 5.67 37.73 -5.14
CA ASN A 310 6.00 36.59 -4.31
C ASN A 310 6.29 35.38 -5.20
N ARG A 311 7.57 35.08 -5.44
CA ARG A 311 7.98 33.82 -6.05
C ARG A 311 7.69 32.71 -5.03
N LYS A 312 6.79 31.79 -5.39
CA LYS A 312 6.56 30.52 -4.68
C LYS A 312 7.91 29.87 -4.39
N SER A 313 8.22 29.67 -3.13
CA SER A 313 9.38 28.90 -2.71
C SER A 313 9.19 27.45 -3.14
N GLU A 314 10.04 26.95 -4.04
CA GLU A 314 10.15 25.52 -4.30
C GLU A 314 10.38 24.79 -2.98
N GLU A 315 9.49 23.85 -2.65
CA GLU A 315 9.59 23.04 -1.45
C GLU A 315 10.88 22.22 -1.51
N LYS A 316 11.77 22.40 -0.52
CA LYS A 316 13.04 21.65 -0.47
C LYS A 316 12.75 20.14 -0.35
N PRO A 317 13.33 19.29 -1.22
CA PRO A 317 13.12 17.85 -1.16
C PRO A 317 13.69 17.26 0.14
N GLN A 318 12.94 16.35 0.75
CA GLN A 318 13.34 15.67 1.98
C GLN A 318 14.58 14.79 1.76
N SER A 319 15.46 14.73 2.76
CA SER A 319 16.68 13.91 2.69
C SER A 319 16.38 12.41 2.75
N PHE A 320 17.09 11.62 1.94
CA PHE A 320 17.01 10.16 1.95
C PHE A 320 17.74 9.55 3.15
N ALA A 321 17.09 8.61 3.82
CA ALA A 321 17.69 7.68 4.76
C ALA A 321 18.44 6.56 4.01
N ARG A 322 19.27 5.78 4.72
CA ARG A 322 20.10 4.74 4.10
C ARG A 322 19.26 3.52 3.73
N ALA A 323 19.42 3.07 2.49
CA ALA A 323 18.94 1.78 2.01
C ALA A 323 20.16 0.95 1.57
N SER A 324 20.38 -0.19 2.22
CA SER A 324 21.43 -1.14 1.85
C SER A 324 20.82 -2.31 1.09
N PRO A 325 21.35 -2.67 -0.09
CA PRO A 325 20.87 -3.80 -0.85
C PRO A 325 21.20 -5.12 -0.13
N LEU A 326 20.27 -6.07 -0.14
CA LEU A 326 20.43 -7.40 0.45
C LEU A 326 20.66 -8.45 -0.64
N THR A 327 19.72 -8.58 -1.57
CA THR A 327 19.79 -9.55 -2.67
C THR A 327 18.97 -9.07 -3.87
N CYS A 328 19.22 -9.67 -5.03
CA CYS A 328 18.40 -9.47 -6.22
C CYS A 328 18.29 -10.77 -7.02
N LEU A 329 17.12 -11.01 -7.59
CA LEU A 329 16.85 -12.04 -8.58
C LEU A 329 16.65 -11.37 -9.95
N LYS A 330 17.63 -11.56 -10.83
CA LYS A 330 17.54 -11.18 -12.25
C LYS A 330 17.21 -12.42 -13.07
N ASP A 331 16.18 -12.34 -13.90
CA ASP A 331 15.70 -13.47 -14.71
C ASP A 331 15.22 -12.96 -16.07
N HIS A 332 16.12 -12.35 -16.84
CA HIS A 332 15.80 -11.84 -18.17
C HIS A 332 15.35 -13.00 -19.10
N PRO A 333 14.28 -12.83 -19.90
CA PRO A 333 13.58 -11.59 -20.26
C PRO A 333 12.38 -11.22 -19.36
N ARG A 334 12.26 -11.84 -18.19
CA ARG A 334 11.11 -11.64 -17.32
C ARG A 334 11.27 -10.40 -16.46
N LYS A 335 10.14 -9.74 -16.28
CA LYS A 335 9.99 -8.50 -15.51
C LYS A 335 8.98 -8.77 -14.40
N GLY A 336 9.26 -8.31 -13.18
CA GLY A 336 8.28 -8.38 -12.11
C GLY A 336 7.15 -7.37 -12.36
N GLU A 337 5.90 -7.78 -12.19
CA GLU A 337 4.74 -6.93 -12.50
C GLU A 337 3.91 -6.55 -11.27
N LYS A 338 3.61 -7.51 -10.39
CA LYS A 338 2.77 -7.28 -9.20
C LYS A 338 3.31 -7.99 -7.98
N LEU A 339 3.25 -7.31 -6.83
CA LEU A 339 3.65 -7.82 -5.52
C LEU A 339 2.44 -7.84 -4.57
N THR A 340 2.24 -8.93 -3.84
CA THR A 340 1.26 -9.02 -2.76
C THR A 340 1.93 -9.62 -1.53
N LEU A 341 1.77 -9.00 -0.36
CA LEU A 341 2.28 -9.52 0.91
C LEU A 341 1.21 -10.32 1.65
N SER A 342 1.61 -11.37 2.37
CA SER A 342 0.76 -11.97 3.39
C SER A 342 0.59 -11.00 4.57
N PRO A 343 -0.49 -11.05 5.35
CA PRO A 343 -0.70 -10.10 6.45
C PRO A 343 0.42 -10.13 7.50
N SER A 344 1.01 -11.31 7.75
CA SER A 344 2.14 -11.43 8.67
C SER A 344 3.46 -10.88 8.12
N GLY A 345 3.50 -10.43 6.87
CA GLY A 345 4.74 -10.00 6.19
C GLY A 345 5.75 -11.12 5.92
N THR A 346 5.43 -12.38 6.24
CA THR A 346 6.37 -13.52 6.12
C THR A 346 6.47 -14.11 4.72
N LEU A 347 5.45 -13.88 3.88
CA LEU A 347 5.36 -14.37 2.50
C LEU A 347 5.03 -13.23 1.55
N ALA A 348 5.50 -13.34 0.31
CA ALA A 348 5.04 -12.50 -0.79
C ALA A 348 4.77 -13.33 -2.05
N ALA A 349 3.68 -13.01 -2.75
CA ALA A 349 3.40 -13.51 -4.07
C ALA A 349 3.83 -12.46 -5.11
N ILE A 350 4.63 -12.87 -6.09
CA ILE A 350 5.18 -12.00 -7.13
C ILE A 350 4.80 -12.58 -8.48
N THR A 351 4.15 -11.78 -9.32
CA THR A 351 3.81 -12.15 -10.71
C THR A 351 4.83 -11.56 -11.68
N ASP A 352 5.11 -12.28 -12.76
CA ASP A 352 6.00 -11.81 -13.83
C ASP A 352 5.32 -11.72 -15.20
N SER A 353 5.99 -10.99 -16.10
CA SER A 353 5.52 -10.70 -17.46
C SER A 353 5.36 -11.91 -18.38
N LEU A 354 5.94 -13.07 -18.02
CA LEU A 354 5.80 -14.30 -18.80
C LEU A 354 4.85 -15.32 -18.15
N GLY A 355 4.11 -14.90 -17.13
CA GLY A 355 3.04 -15.70 -16.51
C GLY A 355 3.56 -16.74 -15.52
N ARG A 356 4.63 -16.43 -14.78
CA ARG A 356 4.95 -17.16 -13.55
C ARG A 356 4.48 -16.38 -12.33
N ILE A 357 4.20 -17.14 -11.28
CA ILE A 357 3.95 -16.63 -9.94
C ILE A 357 5.00 -17.24 -9.03
N LEU A 358 5.72 -16.41 -8.29
CA LEU A 358 6.75 -16.80 -7.33
C LEU A 358 6.22 -16.54 -5.92
N LEU A 359 6.28 -17.55 -5.05
CA LEU A 359 6.08 -17.38 -3.62
C LEU A 359 7.44 -17.18 -2.95
N LEU A 360 7.69 -15.98 -2.45
CA LEU A 360 8.91 -15.59 -1.76
C LEU A 360 8.70 -15.74 -0.25
N ASP A 361 9.59 -16.47 0.41
CA ASP A 361 9.78 -16.33 1.86
C ASP A 361 10.57 -15.04 2.11
N ILE A 362 9.97 -14.12 2.86
CA ILE A 362 10.53 -12.78 3.07
C ILE A 362 11.68 -12.79 4.08
N GLN A 363 11.66 -13.70 5.05
CA GLN A 363 12.69 -13.78 6.07
C GLN A 363 13.97 -14.38 5.50
N ALA A 364 13.83 -15.47 4.73
CA ALA A 364 14.95 -16.11 4.04
C ALA A 364 15.33 -15.42 2.73
N LEU A 365 14.44 -14.61 2.15
CA LEU A 365 14.56 -14.02 0.81
C LEU A 365 14.77 -15.09 -0.29
N VAL A 366 14.08 -16.22 -0.16
CA VAL A 366 14.17 -17.38 -1.07
C VAL A 366 12.79 -17.70 -1.65
N VAL A 367 12.73 -17.99 -2.95
CA VAL A 367 11.51 -18.47 -3.60
C VAL A 367 11.24 -19.90 -3.17
N VAL A 368 10.13 -20.12 -2.45
CA VAL A 368 9.75 -21.42 -1.88
C VAL A 368 8.75 -22.18 -2.74
N ARG A 369 8.07 -21.51 -3.69
CA ARG A 369 7.11 -22.14 -4.59
C ARG A 369 6.94 -21.34 -5.88
N LEU A 370 6.58 -22.04 -6.98
CA LEU A 370 6.41 -21.43 -8.30
C LEU A 370 5.21 -22.04 -9.04
N TRP A 371 4.42 -21.19 -9.70
CA TRP A 371 3.36 -21.58 -10.65
C TRP A 371 3.67 -21.05 -12.05
N LYS A 372 3.28 -21.78 -13.10
CA LYS A 372 3.52 -21.41 -14.51
C LYS A 372 2.22 -21.33 -15.31
N GLY A 373 2.19 -20.46 -16.31
CA GLY A 373 1.04 -20.31 -17.22
C GLY A 373 -0.08 -19.43 -16.64
N TYR A 374 0.26 -18.46 -15.79
CA TYR A 374 -0.66 -17.53 -15.13
C TYR A 374 -0.37 -16.08 -15.56
N ARG A 375 -0.30 -15.83 -16.88
CA ARG A 375 -0.09 -14.48 -17.41
C ARG A 375 -1.25 -13.56 -17.01
N ASP A 376 -0.91 -12.32 -16.66
CA ASP A 376 -1.82 -11.27 -16.18
C ASP A 376 -2.53 -11.60 -14.85
N ALA A 377 -2.06 -12.61 -14.11
CA ALA A 377 -2.70 -13.01 -12.87
C ALA A 377 -2.63 -11.93 -11.78
N ASN A 378 -3.58 -11.99 -10.86
CA ASN A 378 -3.56 -11.23 -9.60
C ASN A 378 -3.62 -12.21 -8.44
N CYS A 379 -2.86 -11.93 -7.39
CA CYS A 379 -2.72 -12.82 -6.24
C CYS A 379 -3.15 -12.09 -4.97
N PHE A 380 -3.95 -12.75 -4.14
CA PHE A 380 -4.40 -12.25 -2.84
C PHE A 380 -4.28 -13.36 -1.80
N PHE A 381 -3.80 -13.03 -0.61
CA PHE A 381 -3.77 -13.99 0.50
C PHE A 381 -5.15 -14.02 1.16
N MET A 382 -5.63 -15.22 1.48
CA MET A 382 -6.90 -15.43 2.14
C MET A 382 -6.78 -16.53 3.19
N GLU A 383 -7.77 -16.65 4.06
CA GLU A 383 -7.80 -17.68 5.09
C GLU A 383 -9.01 -18.60 4.91
N MET A 384 -8.73 -19.90 4.88
CA MET A 384 -9.72 -20.95 4.68
C MET A 384 -9.86 -21.75 5.98
N LEU A 385 -11.09 -21.95 6.45
CA LEU A 385 -11.40 -22.77 7.60
C LEU A 385 -11.04 -24.23 7.31
N VAL A 386 -10.29 -24.84 8.23
CA VAL A 386 -9.85 -26.23 8.18
C VAL A 386 -10.86 -27.08 8.96
N ASN A 387 -11.47 -28.06 8.29
CA ASN A 387 -12.31 -29.10 8.90
C ASN A 387 -13.55 -28.63 9.68
N ARG A 388 -14.65 -28.35 8.97
CA ARG A 388 -15.96 -28.08 9.56
C ARG A 388 -16.56 -29.30 10.28
N ASP A 389 -16.31 -30.50 9.79
CA ASP A 389 -16.94 -31.74 10.29
C ASP A 389 -16.54 -32.10 11.73
N ALA A 390 -15.33 -31.71 12.13
CA ALA A 390 -14.88 -31.85 13.52
C ALA A 390 -15.59 -30.84 14.46
N ILE A 391 -15.97 -29.67 13.95
CA ILE A 391 -16.54 -28.57 14.71
C ILE A 391 -18.07 -28.75 14.89
N GLY A 392 -18.74 -29.37 13.90
CA GLY A 392 -20.17 -29.67 13.97
C GLY A 392 -20.58 -30.73 15.00
N SER A 393 -19.61 -31.44 15.58
CA SER A 393 -19.84 -32.53 16.55
C SER A 393 -19.91 -32.06 18.00
N SER A 394 -19.47 -30.84 18.31
CA SER A 394 -19.37 -30.33 19.68
C SER A 394 -19.87 -28.90 19.80
N SER A 395 -21.11 -28.76 20.28
CA SER A 395 -21.81 -27.54 20.74
C SER A 395 -22.20 -26.51 19.67
N SER A 396 -23.44 -26.03 19.75
CA SER A 396 -24.05 -25.03 18.86
C SER A 396 -23.51 -23.59 19.02
N TYR A 397 -22.36 -23.41 19.66
CA TYR A 397 -21.80 -22.10 20.05
C TYR A 397 -20.27 -21.99 19.81
N TYR A 398 -19.69 -22.82 18.94
CA TYR A 398 -18.25 -22.69 18.63
C TYR A 398 -18.00 -21.57 17.62
N GLU A 399 -17.35 -20.50 18.07
CA GLU A 399 -16.80 -19.46 17.18
C GLU A 399 -15.38 -19.84 16.73
N PRO A 400 -15.12 -19.92 15.41
CA PRO A 400 -13.79 -20.27 14.90
C PRO A 400 -12.71 -19.30 15.33
N ARG A 401 -11.60 -19.83 15.84
CA ARG A 401 -10.40 -19.09 16.22
C ARG A 401 -9.41 -19.06 15.06
N LYS A 402 -8.41 -18.17 15.14
CA LYS A 402 -7.32 -18.08 14.17
C LYS A 402 -6.64 -19.44 13.86
N SER A 403 -6.51 -20.31 14.85
CA SER A 403 -5.93 -21.65 14.71
C SER A 403 -6.69 -22.56 13.74
N ASP A 404 -7.97 -22.28 13.52
CA ASP A 404 -8.85 -23.11 12.72
C ASP A 404 -8.74 -22.76 11.23
N TYR A 405 -8.01 -21.69 10.90
CA TYR A 405 -7.81 -21.24 9.54
C TYR A 405 -6.42 -21.60 9.03
N CYS A 406 -6.34 -21.94 7.75
CA CYS A 406 -5.09 -22.06 7.03
C CYS A 406 -4.92 -20.91 6.03
N LEU A 407 -3.70 -20.39 5.96
CA LEU A 407 -3.34 -19.37 4.99
C LEU A 407 -3.32 -19.98 3.59
N CYS A 408 -3.98 -19.29 2.65
CA CYS A 408 -4.09 -19.68 1.27
C CYS A 408 -3.74 -18.51 0.34
N LEU A 409 -3.43 -18.83 -0.92
CA LEU A 409 -3.23 -17.87 -1.99
C LEU A 409 -4.35 -18.05 -3.02
N ALA A 410 -5.20 -17.03 -3.16
CA ALA A 410 -6.15 -16.92 -4.25
C ALA A 410 -5.44 -16.34 -5.48
N ILE A 411 -5.39 -17.12 -6.56
CA ILE A 411 -4.79 -16.76 -7.85
C ILE A 411 -5.93 -16.52 -8.83
N HIS A 412 -6.23 -15.26 -9.11
CA HIS A 412 -7.14 -14.90 -10.19
C HIS A 412 -6.35 -14.89 -11.51
N ALA A 413 -6.77 -15.72 -12.47
CA ALA A 413 -6.14 -15.89 -13.78
C ALA A 413 -7.11 -15.47 -14.90
N PRO A 414 -7.16 -14.17 -15.26
CA PRO A 414 -8.17 -13.63 -16.19
C PRO A 414 -8.17 -14.33 -17.56
N ARG A 415 -6.99 -14.63 -18.11
CA ARG A 415 -6.87 -15.32 -19.41
C ARG A 415 -7.46 -16.72 -19.43
N LYS A 416 -7.48 -17.39 -18.27
CA LYS A 416 -8.06 -18.72 -18.10
C LYS A 416 -9.52 -18.67 -17.68
N GLY A 417 -10.04 -17.50 -17.27
CA GLY A 417 -11.38 -17.36 -16.71
C GLY A 417 -11.58 -18.13 -15.40
N ILE A 418 -10.54 -18.24 -14.57
CA ILE A 418 -10.61 -19.00 -13.31
C ILE A 418 -9.95 -18.26 -12.14
N ILE A 419 -10.39 -18.61 -10.94
CA ILE A 419 -9.74 -18.31 -9.67
C ILE A 419 -9.36 -19.65 -9.03
N GLU A 420 -8.10 -19.83 -8.67
CA GLU A 420 -7.63 -21.00 -7.95
C GLU A 420 -7.20 -20.63 -6.53
N VAL A 421 -7.55 -21.45 -5.54
CA VAL A 421 -7.09 -21.26 -4.15
C VAL A 421 -6.10 -22.37 -3.81
N TRP A 422 -4.90 -21.98 -3.40
CA TRP A 422 -3.79 -22.87 -3.06
C TRP A 422 -3.43 -22.72 -1.59
N GLN A 423 -3.28 -23.84 -0.87
CA GLN A 423 -2.87 -23.82 0.53
C GLN A 423 -1.37 -23.49 0.66
N MET A 424 -1.02 -22.58 1.56
CA MET A 424 0.36 -22.21 1.85
C MET A 424 0.99 -23.14 2.89
N ARG A 425 2.31 -23.35 2.88
CA ARG A 425 3.29 -22.86 1.88
C ARG A 425 3.41 -23.80 0.69
N THR A 426 3.36 -25.11 0.92
CA THR A 426 3.53 -26.18 -0.07
C THR A 426 2.28 -27.06 -0.25
N GLY A 427 1.13 -26.65 0.27
CA GLY A 427 -0.10 -27.44 0.24
C GLY A 427 -0.79 -27.51 -1.13
N PRO A 428 -1.81 -28.38 -1.29
CA PRO A 428 -2.50 -28.60 -2.56
C PRO A 428 -3.35 -27.41 -3.02
N ARG A 429 -3.88 -27.51 -4.26
CA ARG A 429 -4.96 -26.65 -4.73
C ARG A 429 -6.26 -27.11 -4.07
N LEU A 430 -6.90 -26.23 -3.31
CA LEU A 430 -8.13 -26.51 -2.58
C LEU A 430 -9.38 -26.32 -3.44
N LEU A 431 -9.37 -25.28 -4.29
CA LEU A 431 -10.56 -24.83 -5.00
C LEU A 431 -10.20 -24.29 -6.39
N THR A 432 -11.12 -24.45 -7.35
CA THR A 432 -11.12 -23.73 -8.63
C THR A 432 -12.52 -23.21 -8.93
N VAL A 433 -12.65 -21.90 -9.07
CA VAL A 433 -13.91 -21.21 -9.40
C VAL A 433 -13.81 -20.66 -10.82
N GLN A 434 -14.85 -20.89 -11.61
CA GLN A 434 -14.98 -20.24 -12.93
C GLN A 434 -15.38 -18.78 -12.72
N CYS A 435 -14.73 -17.88 -13.45
CA CYS A 435 -14.89 -16.46 -13.33
C CYS A 435 -15.18 -15.87 -14.71
N ALA A 436 -16.18 -15.00 -14.80
CA ALA A 436 -16.49 -14.30 -16.05
C ALA A 436 -15.31 -13.39 -16.46
N LYS A 437 -15.24 -13.08 -17.75
CA LYS A 437 -14.35 -12.01 -18.22
C LYS A 437 -14.78 -10.69 -17.57
N GLY A 438 -13.83 -9.76 -17.40
CA GLY A 438 -14.14 -8.44 -16.81
C GLY A 438 -14.35 -8.44 -15.30
N CYS A 439 -14.23 -9.58 -14.61
CA CYS A 439 -14.22 -9.60 -13.15
C CYS A 439 -12.89 -9.10 -12.57
N ARG A 440 -12.95 -8.54 -11.36
CA ARG A 440 -11.79 -8.09 -10.60
C ARG A 440 -11.83 -8.67 -9.19
N LEU A 441 -10.69 -9.22 -8.77
CA LEU A 441 -10.51 -9.70 -7.41
C LEU A 441 -10.01 -8.55 -6.54
N LEU A 442 -10.60 -8.40 -5.35
CA LEU A 442 -10.35 -7.32 -4.40
C LEU A 442 -10.16 -7.90 -3.00
N GLN A 443 -9.46 -7.18 -2.14
CA GLN A 443 -9.26 -7.53 -0.74
C GLN A 443 -9.48 -6.27 0.11
N PRO A 444 -10.18 -6.38 1.26
CA PRO A 444 -10.32 -5.26 2.18
C PRO A 444 -8.95 -4.76 2.64
N THR A 445 -8.80 -3.44 2.77
CA THR A 445 -7.61 -2.84 3.37
C THR A 445 -7.43 -3.29 4.82
N TYR A 446 -6.20 -3.18 5.31
CA TYR A 446 -5.89 -3.40 6.72
C TYR A 446 -6.54 -2.31 7.60
N ARG A 447 -7.06 -2.71 8.78
CA ARG A 447 -7.62 -1.81 9.78
C ARG A 447 -6.58 -1.49 10.84
N PHE A 448 -6.26 -0.20 10.99
CA PHE A 448 -5.40 0.32 12.04
C PHE A 448 -6.04 0.16 13.43
N GLY A 449 -5.20 -0.05 14.44
CA GLY A 449 -5.59 -0.04 15.84
C GLY A 449 -6.45 -1.23 16.28
N SER A 450 -6.58 -2.30 15.49
CA SER A 450 -7.41 -3.45 15.86
C SER A 450 -6.97 -4.03 17.21
N SER A 451 -7.79 -3.84 18.25
CA SER A 451 -7.54 -4.38 19.59
C SER A 451 -7.47 -5.91 19.61
N LEU A 452 -6.69 -6.47 20.54
CA LEU A 452 -6.63 -7.90 20.81
C LEU A 452 -7.99 -8.47 21.25
N ASP A 453 -8.88 -7.62 21.76
CA ASP A 453 -10.22 -8.00 22.21
C ASP A 453 -11.26 -8.02 21.08
N SER A 454 -10.90 -7.58 19.88
CA SER A 454 -11.80 -7.63 18.72
C SER A 454 -11.94 -9.08 18.21
N PRO A 455 -13.14 -9.47 17.72
CA PRO A 455 -13.33 -10.81 17.18
C PRO A 455 -12.40 -11.03 15.98
N TYR A 456 -11.85 -12.24 15.88
CA TYR A 456 -10.95 -12.58 14.78
C TYR A 456 -11.69 -12.54 13.45
N VAL A 457 -11.29 -11.62 12.56
CA VAL A 457 -11.80 -11.54 11.20
C VAL A 457 -10.80 -12.20 10.25
N PRO A 458 -11.14 -13.36 9.66
CA PRO A 458 -10.27 -14.03 8.70
C PRO A 458 -10.08 -13.19 7.44
N LEU A 459 -8.95 -13.39 6.76
CA LEU A 459 -8.70 -12.75 5.47
C LEU A 459 -9.70 -13.21 4.41
N GLU A 460 -10.48 -12.25 3.92
CA GLU A 460 -11.46 -12.45 2.86
C GLU A 460 -10.99 -11.86 1.54
N VAL A 461 -11.54 -12.42 0.46
CA VAL A 461 -11.29 -12.01 -0.91
C VAL A 461 -12.64 -11.91 -1.61
N PHE A 462 -12.82 -10.79 -2.31
CA PHE A 462 -14.06 -10.41 -2.96
C PHE A 462 -13.88 -10.42 -4.47
N LEU A 463 -14.93 -10.80 -5.17
CA LEU A 463 -15.02 -10.78 -6.62
C LEU A 463 -16.05 -9.75 -7.02
N LEU A 464 -15.61 -8.73 -7.76
CA LEU A 464 -16.48 -7.75 -8.39
C LEU A 464 -16.64 -8.10 -9.87
N ASN A 465 -17.87 -8.35 -10.29
CA ASN A 465 -18.20 -8.53 -11.71
C ASN A 465 -18.44 -7.16 -12.36
N GLY A 466 -17.60 -6.79 -13.33
CA GLY A 466 -17.72 -5.50 -14.02
C GLY A 466 -19.02 -5.35 -14.81
N ASP A 467 -19.53 -6.42 -15.43
CA ASP A 467 -20.68 -6.33 -16.33
C ASP A 467 -22.00 -6.23 -15.54
N SER A 468 -22.13 -6.99 -14.45
CA SER A 468 -23.35 -6.98 -13.63
C SER A 468 -23.29 -6.02 -12.44
N GLY A 469 -22.10 -5.55 -12.03
CA GLY A 469 -21.91 -4.84 -10.77
C GLY A 469 -22.07 -5.72 -9.52
N GLN A 470 -22.20 -7.05 -9.68
CA GLN A 470 -22.35 -7.99 -8.58
C GLN A 470 -21.04 -8.10 -7.78
N LEU A 471 -21.14 -7.91 -6.47
CA LEU A 471 -20.09 -8.18 -5.50
C LEU A 471 -20.37 -9.49 -4.78
N SER A 472 -19.39 -10.38 -4.77
CA SER A 472 -19.48 -11.68 -4.10
C SER A 472 -18.21 -11.95 -3.28
N VAL A 473 -18.32 -12.65 -2.15
CA VAL A 473 -17.18 -13.10 -1.36
C VAL A 473 -16.82 -14.55 -1.71
N LEU A 474 -15.53 -14.86 -1.74
CA LEU A 474 -15.07 -16.24 -1.93
C LEU A 474 -15.26 -17.04 -0.63
N ASN A 475 -15.98 -18.15 -0.72
CA ASN A 475 -16.32 -18.97 0.45
C ASN A 475 -15.04 -19.51 1.11
N ARG A 476 -14.96 -19.35 2.44
CA ARG A 476 -13.80 -19.74 3.25
C ARG A 476 -13.78 -21.21 3.65
N PHE A 477 -14.75 -22.00 3.21
CA PHE A 477 -14.85 -23.42 3.57
C PHE A 477 -15.12 -24.24 2.31
N LEU A 478 -14.63 -25.47 2.34
CA LEU A 478 -14.96 -26.47 1.33
C LEU A 478 -16.28 -27.13 1.77
N ASN A 479 -17.26 -27.15 0.87
CA ASN A 479 -18.52 -27.89 1.06
C ASN A 479 -18.35 -29.36 0.68
#